data_AF-A0A520J755-F1
#
_entry.id   AF-A0A520J755-F1
#
_cell.length_a   1.000
_cell.length_b   1.000
_cell.length_c   1.000
_cell.angle_alpha   90.00
_cell.angle_beta   90.00
_cell.angle_gamma   90.00
#
_symmetry.space_group_name_H-M   'P 1'
#
loop_
_entity.id
_entity.type
_entity.pdbx_description
1 polymer ?
#
loop_
_entity_poly.entity_id
_entity_poly.type
_entity_poly.pdbx_seq_one_letter_code
_entity_poly.pdbx_strand_id
1 'polypeptide(L)'
;MCQNRVMFKQFIVGGALDVVQLDACRLGGVNEVLAVLLLAAKYEVPVCPHAGGVGLCEYVQHLSMIDYLCFSGTTEGRVAEYVDHLHEHFVAPCLVVDGAYRPPTAPGYSIEMHARSLAEYGYRG
;
A
#
# COMPACT_ATOMS: atom_id res chain seq x y z
N MET A 1 8.62 -11.50 1.94
CA MET A 1 8.35 -10.30 2.77
C MET A 1 9.66 -9.54 2.98
N CYS A 2 9.71 -8.23 2.69
CA CYS A 2 10.93 -7.41 2.72
C CYS A 2 10.90 -6.46 3.93
N GLN A 3 11.94 -6.49 4.77
CA GLN A 3 11.88 -5.89 6.11
C GLN A 3 12.13 -4.39 6.18
N ASN A 4 12.86 -3.80 5.23
CA ASN A 4 13.23 -2.37 5.27
C ASN A 4 13.75 -1.89 3.89
N ARG A 5 14.00 -0.58 3.78
CA ARG A 5 14.54 0.04 2.55
C ARG A 5 15.93 -0.47 2.15
N VAL A 6 16.74 -0.97 3.09
CA VAL A 6 18.10 -1.46 2.80
C VAL A 6 18.05 -2.80 2.06
N MET A 7 17.09 -3.66 2.39
CA MET A 7 16.84 -4.88 1.63
C MET A 7 16.25 -4.57 0.26
N PHE A 8 15.24 -3.69 0.18
CA PHE A 8 14.72 -3.23 -1.12
C PHE A 8 15.80 -2.63 -2.01
N LYS A 9 16.74 -1.86 -1.44
CA LYS A 9 17.87 -1.32 -2.18
C LYS A 9 18.73 -2.40 -2.82
N GLN A 10 19.12 -3.42 -2.06
CA GLN A 10 19.95 -4.50 -2.60
C GLN A 10 19.23 -5.26 -3.70
N PHE A 11 17.94 -5.52 -3.48
CA PHE A 11 17.08 -6.21 -4.42
C PHE A 11 16.92 -5.45 -5.75
N ILE A 12 16.59 -4.16 -5.68
CA ILE A 12 16.39 -3.30 -6.88
C ILE A 12 17.72 -3.09 -7.62
N VAL A 13 18.77 -2.66 -6.90
CA VAL A 13 20.08 -2.34 -7.52
C VAL A 13 20.74 -3.59 -8.09
N GLY A 14 20.51 -4.75 -7.48
CA GLY A 14 21.03 -6.04 -7.93
C GLY A 14 20.21 -6.70 -9.04
N GLY A 15 19.09 -6.11 -9.48
CA GLY A 15 18.22 -6.71 -10.49
C GLY A 15 17.60 -8.04 -10.06
N ALA A 16 17.33 -8.21 -8.76
CA ALA A 16 16.86 -9.47 -8.19
C ALA A 16 15.33 -9.67 -8.25
N LEU A 17 14.60 -8.71 -8.83
CA LEU A 17 13.15 -8.72 -8.99
C LEU A 17 12.76 -7.88 -10.21
N ASP A 18 11.64 -8.26 -10.79
CA ASP A 18 11.00 -7.51 -11.88
C ASP A 18 9.89 -6.57 -11.36
N VAL A 19 9.36 -6.81 -10.16
CA VAL A 19 8.25 -6.05 -9.56
C VAL A 19 8.47 -5.82 -8.06
N VAL A 20 8.37 -4.57 -7.61
CA VAL A 20 8.49 -4.18 -6.20
C VAL A 20 7.13 -4.32 -5.51
N GLN A 21 7.01 -5.27 -4.58
CA GLN A 21 5.83 -5.45 -3.75
C GLN A 21 6.08 -4.89 -2.34
N LEU A 22 5.94 -3.57 -2.20
CA LEU A 22 6.01 -2.91 -0.89
C LEU A 22 4.73 -3.13 -0.08
N ASP A 23 4.83 -2.95 1.22
CA ASP A 23 3.72 -3.08 2.17
C ASP A 23 3.72 -1.88 3.12
N ALA A 24 2.54 -1.34 3.39
CA ALA A 24 2.37 -0.08 4.13
C ALA A 24 2.77 -0.17 5.62
N CYS A 25 2.72 -1.36 6.22
CA CYS A 25 2.88 -1.56 7.67
C CYS A 25 4.08 -2.47 8.03
N ARG A 26 4.66 -3.16 7.06
CA ARG A 26 5.90 -3.93 7.22
C ARG A 26 7.12 -3.02 7.30
N LEU A 27 7.15 -2.00 6.45
CA LEU A 27 8.17 -0.96 6.48
C LEU A 27 7.88 0.02 7.61
N GLY A 28 8.80 0.95 7.87
CA GLY A 28 8.64 2.06 8.80
C GLY A 28 7.63 3.13 8.35
N GLY A 29 6.45 2.69 7.91
CA GLY A 29 5.35 3.53 7.44
C GLY A 29 5.66 4.32 6.17
N VAL A 30 4.90 5.42 6.00
CA VAL A 30 4.95 6.29 4.81
C VAL A 30 6.38 6.70 4.48
N ASN A 31 7.15 7.18 5.46
CA ASN A 31 8.49 7.71 5.23
C ASN A 31 9.43 6.69 4.57
N GLU A 32 9.39 5.43 5.03
CA GLU A 32 10.24 4.39 4.45
C GLU A 32 9.71 3.90 3.10
N VAL A 33 8.38 3.86 2.92
CA VAL A 33 7.75 3.56 1.63
C VAL A 33 8.16 4.59 0.58
N LEU A 34 8.11 5.90 0.87
CA LEU A 34 8.50 6.95 -0.07
C LEU A 34 9.96 6.79 -0.54
N ALA A 35 10.86 6.35 0.35
CA ALA A 35 12.24 6.06 -0.02
C ALA A 35 12.35 4.88 -0.99
N VAL A 36 11.51 3.85 -0.82
CA VAL A 36 11.45 2.69 -1.73
C VAL A 36 10.82 3.08 -3.07
N LEU A 37 9.76 3.88 -3.09
CA LEU A 37 9.14 4.40 -4.32
C LEU A 37 10.14 5.21 -5.15
N LEU A 38 10.85 6.15 -4.52
CA LEU A 38 11.89 6.94 -5.20
C LEU A 38 12.99 6.04 -5.79
N LEU A 39 13.37 4.98 -5.06
CA LEU A 39 14.38 4.06 -5.52
C LEU A 39 13.90 3.18 -6.68
N ALA A 40 12.67 2.68 -6.61
CA ALA A 40 12.04 1.92 -7.69
C ALA A 40 11.92 2.76 -8.96
N ALA A 41 11.48 4.03 -8.84
CA ALA A 41 11.41 4.98 -9.95
C ALA A 41 12.79 5.24 -10.58
N LYS A 42 13.84 5.42 -9.77
CA LYS A 42 15.21 5.63 -10.27
C LYS A 42 15.72 4.47 -11.12
N TYR A 43 15.34 3.24 -10.79
CA TYR A 43 15.78 2.03 -11.48
C TYR A 43 14.71 1.45 -12.41
N GLU A 44 13.64 2.22 -12.66
CA GLU A 44 12.54 1.86 -13.56
C GLU A 44 11.88 0.51 -13.26
N VAL A 45 11.84 0.11 -11.98
CA VAL A 45 11.17 -1.13 -11.55
C VAL A 45 9.73 -0.81 -11.15
N PRO A 46 8.71 -1.45 -11.75
CA PRO A 46 7.32 -1.20 -11.41
C PRO A 46 7.01 -1.59 -9.96
N VAL A 47 6.10 -0.83 -9.34
CA VAL A 47 5.64 -1.06 -7.97
C VAL A 47 4.21 -1.60 -8.01
N CYS A 48 4.00 -2.77 -7.42
CA CYS A 48 2.69 -3.40 -7.26
C CYS A 48 2.47 -3.69 -5.76
N PRO A 49 1.93 -2.74 -4.99
CA PRO A 49 1.86 -2.86 -3.54
C PRO A 49 1.02 -4.07 -3.08
N HIS A 50 1.48 -4.69 -2.01
CA HIS A 50 0.75 -5.72 -1.28
C HIS A 50 -0.35 -5.10 -0.44
N ALA A 51 -1.56 -5.67 -0.54
CA ALA A 51 -2.77 -5.21 0.13
C ALA A 51 -3.51 -6.33 0.89
N GLY A 52 -3.00 -7.57 0.83
CA GLY A 52 -3.60 -8.72 1.51
C GLY A 52 -3.54 -8.63 3.03
N GLY A 53 -4.68 -8.40 3.68
CA GLY A 53 -4.79 -8.34 5.14
C GLY A 53 -5.87 -7.36 5.60
N VAL A 54 -5.89 -7.08 6.90
CA VAL A 54 -6.87 -6.14 7.48
C VAL A 54 -6.40 -4.71 7.29
N GLY A 55 -7.10 -3.92 6.47
CA GLY A 55 -6.82 -2.49 6.31
C GLY A 55 -5.66 -2.14 5.37
N LEU A 56 -5.00 -3.14 4.76
CA LEU A 56 -3.87 -2.86 3.89
C LEU A 56 -4.31 -2.25 2.54
N CYS A 57 -5.48 -2.65 2.02
CA CYS A 57 -6.13 -1.99 0.88
C CYS A 57 -6.38 -0.50 1.18
N GLU A 58 -6.87 -0.19 2.39
CA GLU A 58 -7.14 1.17 2.85
C GLU A 58 -5.88 2.03 2.86
N TYR A 59 -4.72 1.47 3.18
CA TYR A 59 -3.44 2.16 3.14
C TYR A 59 -2.85 2.28 1.73
N VAL A 60 -2.68 1.17 1.01
CA VAL A 60 -1.86 1.16 -0.21
C VAL A 60 -2.48 1.94 -1.37
N GLN A 61 -3.80 2.15 -1.38
CA GLN A 61 -4.44 3.02 -2.37
C GLN A 61 -3.82 4.44 -2.37
N HIS A 62 -3.49 4.99 -1.19
CA HIS A 62 -2.86 6.30 -1.08
C HIS A 62 -1.42 6.27 -1.59
N LEU A 63 -0.68 5.21 -1.27
CA LEU A 63 0.72 5.03 -1.66
C LEU A 63 0.86 4.86 -3.17
N SER A 64 -0.04 4.10 -3.81
CA SER A 64 -0.12 3.98 -5.26
C SER A 64 -0.47 5.30 -5.95
N MET A 65 -1.38 6.09 -5.36
CA MET A 65 -1.71 7.43 -5.89
C MET A 65 -0.52 8.39 -5.77
N ILE A 66 0.23 8.33 -4.67
CA ILE A 66 1.48 9.10 -4.49
C ILE A 66 2.55 8.64 -5.48
N ASP A 67 2.74 7.34 -5.69
CA ASP A 67 3.66 6.83 -6.71
C ASP A 67 3.32 7.42 -8.09
N TYR A 68 2.07 7.29 -8.52
CA TYR A 68 1.61 7.82 -9.80
C TYR A 68 1.82 9.33 -9.93
N LEU A 69 1.44 10.12 -8.92
CA LEU A 69 1.49 11.58 -9.00
C LEU A 69 2.89 12.18 -8.83
N CYS A 70 3.76 11.53 -8.03
CA CYS A 70 5.01 12.15 -7.56
C CYS A 70 6.28 11.42 -7.99
N PHE A 71 6.20 10.15 -8.43
CA PHE A 71 7.40 9.35 -8.70
C PHE A 71 7.37 8.69 -10.09
N SER A 72 6.39 7.82 -10.37
CA SER A 72 6.36 7.02 -11.59
C SER A 72 5.68 7.71 -12.77
N GLY A 73 4.66 8.54 -12.55
CA GLY A 73 3.93 9.23 -13.62
C GLY A 73 3.11 8.32 -14.55
N THR A 74 2.99 7.02 -14.24
CA THR A 74 2.32 6.03 -15.10
C THR A 74 1.68 4.91 -14.30
N THR A 75 0.65 4.28 -14.86
CA THR A 75 0.05 3.04 -14.36
C THR A 75 0.50 1.80 -15.17
N GLU A 76 1.30 1.98 -16.22
CA GLU A 76 1.79 0.88 -17.04
C GLU A 76 2.62 -0.09 -16.20
N GLY A 77 2.32 -1.39 -16.32
CA GLY A 77 2.98 -2.46 -15.56
C GLY A 77 2.74 -2.43 -14.05
N ARG A 78 1.79 -1.62 -13.56
CA ARG A 78 1.53 -1.42 -12.12
C ARG A 78 0.09 -1.81 -11.78
N VAL A 79 -0.05 -2.52 -10.67
CA VAL A 79 -1.36 -2.87 -10.10
C VAL A 79 -1.26 -2.87 -8.59
N ALA A 80 -2.17 -2.16 -7.92
CA ALA A 80 -2.34 -2.30 -6.48
C ALA A 80 -3.17 -3.55 -6.22
N GLU A 81 -2.68 -4.45 -5.35
CA GLU A 81 -3.46 -5.62 -4.94
C GLU A 81 -4.79 -5.17 -4.30
N TYR A 82 -5.82 -6.00 -4.44
CA TYR A 82 -7.11 -5.82 -3.77
C TYR A 82 -7.63 -7.17 -3.31
N VAL A 83 -8.18 -7.21 -2.09
CA VAL A 83 -8.82 -8.39 -1.52
C VAL A 83 -10.10 -7.90 -0.84
N ASP A 84 -11.25 -8.42 -1.26
CA ASP A 84 -12.58 -8.03 -0.74
C ASP A 84 -12.84 -8.65 0.64
N HIS A 85 -12.18 -8.12 1.67
CA HIS A 85 -12.25 -8.64 3.03
C HIS A 85 -12.09 -7.54 4.09
N LEU A 86 -13.02 -7.51 5.07
CA LEU A 86 -12.94 -6.71 6.30
C LEU A 86 -13.05 -5.19 6.13
N HIS A 87 -13.40 -4.70 4.94
CA HIS A 87 -13.62 -3.28 4.67
C HIS A 87 -14.75 -2.68 5.53
N GLU A 88 -15.74 -3.48 5.92
CA GLU A 88 -16.87 -3.09 6.77
C GLU A 88 -16.50 -2.60 8.18
N HIS A 89 -15.24 -2.80 8.58
CA HIS A 89 -14.72 -2.35 9.86
C HIS A 89 -14.11 -0.94 9.83
N PHE A 90 -13.93 -0.34 8.64
CA PHE A 90 -13.31 0.98 8.47
C PHE A 90 -14.35 2.09 8.25
N VAL A 91 -14.08 3.28 8.80
CA VAL A 91 -14.96 4.46 8.68
C VAL A 91 -15.02 4.98 7.25
N ALA A 92 -13.91 4.88 6.53
CA ALA A 92 -13.77 5.32 5.13
C ALA A 92 -13.05 4.22 4.32
N PRO A 93 -13.75 3.10 4.02
CA PRO A 93 -13.15 1.97 3.32
C PRO A 93 -12.73 2.36 1.90
N CYS A 94 -11.78 1.61 1.34
CA CYS A 94 -11.44 1.77 -0.06
C CYS A 94 -12.65 1.45 -0.96
N LEU A 95 -12.73 2.12 -2.11
CA LEU A 95 -13.77 1.89 -3.10
C LEU A 95 -13.12 1.43 -4.40
N VAL A 96 -13.47 0.23 -4.86
CA VAL A 96 -13.03 -0.30 -6.15
C VAL A 96 -14.21 -0.30 -7.12
N VAL A 97 -14.04 0.31 -8.28
CA VAL A 97 -15.03 0.38 -9.36
C VAL A 97 -14.35 0.00 -10.66
N ASP A 98 -14.94 -0.93 -11.42
CA ASP A 98 -14.40 -1.40 -12.69
C ASP A 98 -12.93 -1.86 -12.61
N GLY A 99 -12.57 -2.51 -11.51
CA GLY A 99 -11.21 -3.01 -11.25
C GLY A 99 -10.18 -1.95 -10.84
N ALA A 100 -10.61 -0.72 -10.50
CA ALA A 100 -9.72 0.36 -10.09
C ALA A 100 -10.11 0.99 -8.75
N TYR A 101 -9.10 1.25 -7.91
CA TYR A 101 -9.27 2.06 -6.70
C TYR A 101 -9.70 3.48 -7.04
N ARG A 102 -10.73 3.97 -6.36
CA ARG A 102 -11.17 5.37 -6.41
C ARG A 102 -10.37 6.19 -5.40
N PRO A 103 -9.96 7.43 -5.75
CA PRO A 103 -9.29 8.32 -4.82
C PRO A 103 -10.11 8.55 -3.53
N PRO A 104 -9.53 8.33 -2.34
CA PRO A 104 -10.16 8.67 -1.07
C PRO A 104 -10.52 10.16 -1.00
N THR A 105 -11.72 10.47 -0.51
CA THR A 105 -12.21 11.85 -0.35
C THR A 105 -12.27 12.30 1.10
N ALA A 106 -12.27 11.36 2.05
CA ALA A 106 -12.25 11.66 3.47
C ALA A 106 -10.84 12.08 3.92
N PRO A 107 -10.69 13.04 4.85
CA PRO A 107 -9.39 13.33 5.46
C PRO A 107 -8.80 12.13 6.18
N GLY A 108 -7.47 12.07 6.22
CA GLY A 108 -6.74 11.02 6.92
C GLY A 108 -6.23 9.92 5.99
N TYR A 109 -5.94 8.76 6.57
CA TYR A 109 -5.23 7.68 5.90
C TYR A 109 -6.08 6.39 5.78
N SER A 110 -7.41 6.57 5.76
CA SER A 110 -8.45 5.53 5.61
C SER A 110 -8.48 4.39 6.64
N ILE A 111 -7.57 4.38 7.61
CA ILE A 111 -7.40 3.25 8.54
C ILE A 111 -8.20 3.37 9.85
N GLU A 112 -8.96 4.44 10.04
CA GLU A 112 -9.79 4.56 11.23
C GLU A 112 -10.84 3.44 11.25
N MET A 113 -10.77 2.58 12.26
CA MET A 113 -11.74 1.51 12.45
C MET A 113 -12.93 2.02 13.26
N HIS A 114 -14.12 1.47 12.99
CA HIS A 114 -15.28 1.72 13.83
C HIS A 114 -15.04 1.24 15.27
N ALA A 115 -15.43 2.05 16.26
CA ALA A 115 -15.32 1.71 17.68
C ALA A 115 -15.99 0.37 18.03
N ARG A 116 -17.08 0.01 17.35
CA ARG A 116 -17.75 -1.30 17.52
C ARG A 116 -16.83 -2.47 17.17
N SER A 117 -16.09 -2.37 16.06
CA SER A 117 -15.18 -3.42 15.61
C SER A 117 -14.04 -3.60 16.62
N LEU A 118 -13.51 -2.50 17.14
CA LEU A 118 -12.47 -2.54 18.18
C LEU A 118 -12.97 -3.22 19.47
N ALA A 119 -14.22 -2.95 19.87
CA ALA A 119 -14.81 -3.54 21.06
C ALA A 119 -15.13 -5.04 20.89
N GLU A 120 -15.61 -5.44 19.71
CA GLU A 120 -16.01 -6.81 19.38
C GLU A 120 -14.80 -7.73 19.19
N TYR A 121 -13.77 -7.28 18.46
CA TYR A 121 -12.61 -8.09 18.09
C TYR A 121 -11.36 -7.85 18.96
N GLY A 122 -11.50 -7.11 20.07
CA GLY A 122 -10.41 -6.93 21.03
C GLY A 122 -10.00 -8.26 21.66
N TYR A 123 -8.80 -8.76 21.34
CA TYR A 123 -8.24 -9.99 21.91
C TYR A 123 -8.01 -9.86 23.42
N ARG A 124 -8.40 -10.87 24.20
CA ARG A 124 -8.40 -10.82 25.69
C ARG A 124 -7.42 -11.77 26.38
N GLY A 125 -6.59 -12.50 25.64
CA GLY A 125 -5.73 -13.57 26.17
C GLY A 125 -6.41 -14.92 26.07
#